data_AF-A0A2S4KU39-F1
#
_entry.id   AF-A0A2S4KU39-F1
#
_cell.length_a   1.000
_cell.length_b   1.000
_cell.length_c   1.000
_cell.angle_alpha   90.00
_cell.angle_beta   90.00
_cell.angle_gamma   90.00
#
_symmetry.space_group_name_H-M   'P 1'
#
loop_
_entity.id
_entity.type
_entity.pdbx_description
1 polymer ?
#
loop_
_entity_poly.entity_id
_entity_poly.type
_entity_poly.pdbx_seq_one_letter_code
_entity_poly.pdbx_strand_id
1 'polypeptide(L)'
;MGQDESTLVDDSVLPQSLSARTLSAVAEYINGGAKKRIVVLTGAGISTAAGIPDFRSPKTGLYNNLARLNLPYAEAVFDIEYFRRHPEPFYVLAQELYPGKFHPTVSHAFIALLARKGLLQMLFTQNIDCLERRAGVPADMIVEAHGSFATQRCIECKTAFPDDKMREHVFSGKVPRCVHASCSGTVKPDIVFFGESLPPAFSQNSFHTSMADLVLIIGTSLSVYPFAGLPEMARDDKPRVLFNMERVGRLGGRADDVIRLGSIDDGIRELADELGWRDELEQLWRAVVGDEEAERQLRSQKKHEEEVEDEVQKLTEEIEAALNFDDAENGETAPKDREESKAHQEEEDDDKQSPAPREEPGTTETTGMTKHDDNATALEAAKLPDETKETTKDQLASTRPDGEPQRTPGTVEAKGEDKGADKGEDKSESQGKRFL
;
A
#
# COMPACT_ATOMS: atom_id res chain seq x y z
N MET A 1 12.34 -11.69 10.44
CA MET A 1 11.66 -11.19 9.23
C MET A 1 12.76 -10.57 8.38
N GLY A 2 13.31 -11.33 7.44
CA GLY A 2 14.38 -10.83 6.57
C GLY A 2 13.79 -9.77 5.64
N GLN A 3 14.32 -8.55 5.71
CA GLN A 3 14.31 -7.67 4.55
C GLN A 3 15.29 -8.31 3.57
N ASP A 4 14.80 -9.17 2.68
CA ASP A 4 15.62 -9.57 1.53
C ASP A 4 16.00 -8.27 0.82
N GLU A 5 17.29 -7.97 0.73
CA GLU A 5 17.80 -6.81 0.00
C GLU A 5 17.30 -6.92 -1.45
N SER A 6 16.29 -6.13 -1.76
CA SER A 6 15.72 -6.06 -3.08
C SER A 6 16.72 -5.34 -3.98
N THR A 7 17.58 -6.07 -4.67
CA THR A 7 18.49 -5.47 -5.65
C THR A 7 17.67 -4.90 -6.80
N LEU A 8 17.99 -3.66 -7.20
CA LEU A 8 17.45 -3.13 -8.44
C LEU A 8 17.98 -3.97 -9.60
N VAL A 9 17.13 -4.17 -10.60
CA VAL A 9 17.58 -4.74 -11.86
C VAL A 9 18.64 -3.82 -12.46
N ASP A 10 19.74 -4.41 -12.90
CA ASP A 10 20.81 -3.64 -13.55
C ASP A 10 20.28 -2.99 -14.84
N ASP A 11 20.69 -1.75 -15.10
CA ASP A 11 20.25 -0.98 -16.27
C ASP A 11 20.61 -1.65 -17.60
N SER A 12 21.61 -2.52 -17.63
CA SER A 12 21.98 -3.32 -18.80
C SER A 12 20.97 -4.42 -19.14
N VAL A 13 20.15 -4.85 -18.17
CA VAL A 13 19.05 -5.78 -18.45
C VAL A 13 17.98 -5.01 -19.21
N LEU A 14 17.62 -5.47 -20.40
CA LEU A 14 16.57 -4.83 -21.18
C LEU A 14 15.17 -5.31 -20.74
N PRO A 15 14.15 -4.45 -20.79
CA PRO A 15 12.75 -4.86 -20.66
C PRO A 15 12.38 -5.96 -21.66
N GLN A 16 11.47 -6.85 -21.28
CA GLN A 16 11.02 -7.96 -22.12
C GLN A 16 9.71 -7.64 -22.84
N SER A 17 8.78 -6.99 -22.14
CA SER A 17 7.44 -6.67 -22.65
C SER A 17 7.22 -5.19 -22.91
N LEU A 18 7.98 -4.31 -22.25
CA LEU A 18 7.93 -2.87 -22.45
C LEU A 18 9.02 -2.40 -23.44
N SER A 19 8.82 -1.24 -24.08
CA SER A 19 9.84 -0.58 -24.90
C SER A 19 10.95 0.06 -24.04
N ALA A 20 10.60 0.51 -22.84
CA ALA A 20 11.50 1.06 -21.82
C ALA A 20 10.86 0.94 -20.41
N ARG A 21 11.63 1.17 -19.34
CA ARG A 21 11.09 1.23 -17.95
C ARG A 21 10.49 2.61 -17.65
N THR A 22 9.54 3.06 -18.46
CA THR A 22 8.95 4.41 -18.34
C THR A 22 7.42 4.35 -18.35
N LEU A 23 6.76 5.38 -17.83
CA LEU A 23 5.30 5.48 -17.89
C LEU A 23 4.78 5.57 -19.33
N SER A 24 5.53 6.21 -20.23
CA SER A 24 5.21 6.26 -21.66
C SER A 24 5.17 4.85 -22.28
N ALA A 25 6.16 4.01 -21.99
CA ALA A 25 6.18 2.62 -22.44
C ALA A 25 5.04 1.78 -21.83
N VAL A 26 4.65 2.06 -20.58
CA VAL A 26 3.47 1.44 -19.95
C VAL A 26 2.19 1.88 -20.65
N ALA A 27 2.06 3.15 -21.01
CA ALA A 27 0.91 3.67 -21.74
C ALA A 27 0.80 3.07 -23.16
N GLU A 28 1.93 2.97 -23.87
CA GLU A 28 2.04 2.24 -25.15
C GLU A 28 1.59 0.79 -24.98
N TYR A 29 2.03 0.11 -23.91
CA TYR A 29 1.64 -1.26 -23.61
C TYR A 29 0.14 -1.40 -23.35
N ILE A 30 -0.46 -0.49 -22.57
CA ILE A 30 -1.91 -0.48 -22.29
C ILE A 30 -2.72 -0.26 -23.56
N ASN A 31 -2.30 0.68 -24.41
CA ASN A 31 -2.97 1.03 -25.67
C ASN A 31 -2.71 0.02 -26.80
N GLY A 32 -1.64 -0.77 -26.69
CA GLY A 32 -1.18 -1.68 -27.73
C GLY A 32 -1.81 -3.07 -27.72
N GLY A 33 -2.19 -3.56 -28.91
CA GLY A 33 -2.60 -4.95 -29.14
C GLY A 33 -3.94 -5.32 -28.50
N ALA A 34 -4.01 -6.50 -27.89
CA ALA A 34 -5.22 -6.96 -27.20
C ALA A 34 -5.43 -6.21 -25.88
N LYS A 35 -6.70 -6.02 -25.52
CA LYS A 35 -7.14 -5.40 -24.27
C LYS A 35 -6.49 -6.07 -23.06
N LYS A 36 -5.90 -5.27 -22.17
CA LYS A 36 -5.20 -5.77 -20.97
C LYS A 36 -6.17 -6.04 -19.81
N ARG A 37 -5.88 -7.10 -19.06
CA ARG A 37 -6.45 -7.36 -17.73
C ARG A 37 -5.57 -6.69 -16.69
N ILE A 38 -5.99 -5.52 -16.20
CA ILE A 38 -5.22 -4.75 -15.22
C ILE A 38 -5.72 -5.11 -13.82
N VAL A 39 -4.81 -5.59 -12.97
CA VAL A 39 -5.06 -5.74 -11.53
C VAL A 39 -4.45 -4.56 -10.81
N VAL A 40 -5.22 -3.96 -9.90
CA VAL A 40 -4.78 -2.83 -9.10
C VAL A 40 -4.71 -3.24 -7.63
N LEU A 41 -3.59 -2.93 -6.98
CA LEU A 41 -3.32 -3.21 -5.57
C LEU A 41 -3.11 -1.88 -4.85
N THR A 42 -3.99 -1.54 -3.90
CA THR A 42 -3.97 -0.24 -3.21
C THR A 42 -3.78 -0.36 -1.71
N GLY A 43 -3.29 0.72 -1.10
CA GLY A 43 -3.23 0.90 0.35
C GLY A 43 -3.48 2.36 0.74
N ALA A 44 -3.16 2.71 1.99
CA ALA A 44 -3.57 3.99 2.58
C ALA A 44 -3.02 5.22 1.83
N GLY A 45 -1.92 5.06 1.09
CA GLY A 45 -1.30 6.14 0.33
C GLY A 45 -2.21 6.80 -0.70
N ILE A 46 -3.18 6.06 -1.29
CA ILE A 46 -4.11 6.66 -2.26
C ILE A 46 -5.15 7.59 -1.61
N SER A 47 -5.30 7.53 -0.28
CA SER A 47 -6.31 8.25 0.50
C SER A 47 -5.73 9.43 1.30
N THR A 48 -4.41 9.67 1.25
CA THR A 48 -3.77 10.74 2.03
C THR A 48 -4.24 12.12 1.58
N ALA A 49 -4.34 12.38 0.26
CA ALA A 49 -4.85 13.64 -0.29
C ALA A 49 -6.34 13.89 0.05
N ALA A 50 -7.10 12.83 0.33
CA ALA A 50 -8.48 12.95 0.82
C ALA A 50 -8.54 13.55 2.22
N GLY A 51 -7.41 13.65 2.94
CA GLY A 51 -7.32 14.11 4.32
C GLY A 51 -7.53 13.00 5.33
N ILE A 52 -7.56 11.73 4.88
CA ILE A 52 -7.59 10.58 5.78
C ILE A 52 -6.18 10.45 6.36
N PRO A 53 -6.00 10.64 7.68
CA PRO A 53 -4.70 10.40 8.29
C PRO A 53 -4.36 8.92 8.08
N ASP A 54 -3.13 8.65 7.66
CA ASP A 54 -2.66 7.28 7.65
C ASP A 54 -2.62 6.74 9.10
N PHE A 55 -2.31 5.46 9.25
CA PHE A 55 -2.23 4.89 10.59
C PHE A 55 -0.97 5.35 11.33
N ARG A 56 0.14 5.55 10.60
CA ARG A 56 1.50 5.48 11.15
C ARG A 56 2.29 6.79 11.13
N SER A 57 1.85 7.82 10.41
CA SER A 57 2.63 9.05 10.26
C SER A 57 2.85 9.75 11.60
N PRO A 58 4.08 10.22 11.87
CA PRO A 58 4.35 11.05 13.04
C PRO A 58 3.44 12.28 13.08
N LYS A 59 2.91 12.62 14.27
CA LYS A 59 2.03 13.78 14.57
C LYS A 59 0.64 13.77 13.93
N THR A 60 0.47 13.25 12.71
CA THR A 60 -0.81 13.27 11.97
C THR A 60 -1.52 11.92 11.95
N GLY A 61 -0.78 10.83 12.11
CA GLY A 61 -1.31 9.46 12.03
C GLY A 61 -2.30 9.13 13.14
N LEU A 62 -3.26 8.26 12.83
CA LEU A 62 -4.34 7.85 13.73
C LEU A 62 -3.83 7.41 15.11
N TYR A 63 -2.72 6.66 15.15
CA TYR A 63 -2.10 6.16 16.38
C TYR A 63 -1.60 7.25 17.34
N ASN A 64 -1.17 8.40 16.84
CA ASN A 64 -0.76 9.52 17.70
C ASN A 64 -1.97 10.12 18.44
N ASN A 65 -3.13 10.21 17.75
CA ASN A 65 -4.37 10.68 18.35
C ASN A 65 -5.00 9.68 19.35
N LEU A 66 -4.50 8.44 19.36
CA LEU A 66 -4.94 7.35 20.24
C LEU A 66 -4.16 7.30 21.57
N ALA A 67 -3.10 8.09 21.75
CA ALA A 67 -2.34 8.15 23.00
C ALA A 67 -3.22 8.47 24.23
N ARG A 68 -4.33 9.19 24.03
CA ARG A 68 -5.35 9.47 25.06
C ARG A 68 -6.13 8.25 25.55
N LEU A 69 -6.14 7.15 24.80
CA LEU A 69 -6.91 5.94 25.11
C LEU A 69 -6.15 4.92 25.97
N ASN A 70 -4.91 5.24 26.40
CA ASN A 70 -4.09 4.41 27.28
C ASN A 70 -3.96 2.95 26.81
N LEU A 71 -3.76 2.78 25.50
CA LEU A 71 -3.58 1.48 24.86
C LEU A 71 -2.20 0.89 25.20
N PRO A 72 -2.07 -0.45 25.29
CA PRO A 72 -0.77 -1.08 25.56
C PRO A 72 0.24 -0.87 24.43
N TYR A 73 -0.25 -0.74 23.20
CA TYR A 73 0.45 -0.37 21.98
C TYR A 73 -0.62 0.13 20.99
N ALA A 74 -0.23 0.90 19.97
CA ALA A 74 -1.19 1.66 19.18
C ALA A 74 -2.13 0.78 18.33
N GLU A 75 -1.61 -0.34 17.83
CA GLU A 75 -2.34 -1.32 17.02
C GLU A 75 -3.39 -2.10 17.81
N ALA A 76 -3.35 -2.06 19.15
CA ALA A 76 -4.25 -2.84 20.02
C ALA A 76 -5.73 -2.53 19.77
N VAL A 77 -6.06 -1.31 19.33
CA VAL A 77 -7.45 -0.93 18.99
C VAL A 77 -8.03 -1.74 17.82
N PHE A 78 -7.16 -2.30 16.98
CA PHE A 78 -7.51 -3.18 15.86
C PHE A 78 -7.08 -4.63 16.11
N ASP A 79 -6.78 -5.03 17.35
CA ASP A 79 -6.51 -6.43 17.71
C ASP A 79 -7.80 -7.11 18.19
N ILE A 80 -8.13 -8.28 17.65
CA ILE A 80 -9.41 -8.94 17.96
C ILE A 80 -9.50 -9.43 19.41
N GLU A 81 -8.39 -9.87 20.00
CA GLU A 81 -8.34 -10.33 21.40
C GLU A 81 -8.36 -9.16 22.38
N TYR A 82 -7.82 -8.01 21.99
CA TYR A 82 -8.00 -6.77 22.73
C TYR A 82 -9.46 -6.29 22.64
N PHE A 83 -10.04 -6.22 21.43
CA PHE A 83 -11.42 -5.80 21.20
C PHE A 83 -12.45 -6.64 21.96
N ARG A 84 -12.22 -7.95 22.09
CA ARG A 84 -13.06 -8.84 22.91
C ARG A 84 -13.14 -8.44 24.38
N ARG A 85 -12.05 -7.91 24.93
CA ARG A 85 -11.92 -7.51 26.34
C ARG A 85 -12.25 -6.04 26.57
N HIS A 86 -11.87 -5.18 25.64
CA HIS A 86 -11.97 -3.73 25.68
C HIS A 86 -12.44 -3.20 24.32
N PRO A 87 -13.73 -3.35 23.97
CA PRO A 87 -14.28 -2.86 22.72
C PRO A 87 -14.46 -1.34 22.67
N GLU A 88 -14.53 -0.68 23.83
CA GLU A 88 -14.84 0.75 23.96
C GLU A 88 -13.85 1.67 23.20
N PRO A 89 -12.52 1.47 23.27
CA PRO A 89 -11.56 2.30 22.53
C PRO A 89 -11.80 2.32 21.03
N PHE A 90 -12.18 1.17 20.44
CA PHE A 90 -12.54 1.12 19.02
C PHE A 90 -13.77 1.96 18.72
N TYR A 91 -14.79 1.95 19.57
CA TYR A 91 -16.02 2.73 19.34
C TYR A 91 -15.85 4.24 19.56
N VAL A 92 -14.88 4.65 20.38
CA VAL A 92 -14.44 6.06 20.44
C VAL A 92 -13.81 6.48 19.11
N LEU A 93 -13.02 5.60 18.50
CA LEU A 93 -12.35 5.84 17.22
C LEU A 93 -13.28 5.72 16.01
N ALA A 94 -14.23 4.79 16.05
CA ALA A 94 -15.10 4.46 14.93
C ALA A 94 -15.93 5.66 14.46
N GLN A 95 -16.25 6.59 15.35
CA GLN A 95 -16.93 7.85 15.00
C GLN A 95 -16.05 8.76 14.12
N GLU A 96 -14.74 8.76 14.34
CA GLU A 96 -13.80 9.54 13.54
C GLU A 96 -13.66 8.92 12.14
N LEU A 97 -13.59 7.58 12.08
CA LEU A 97 -13.42 6.78 10.87
C LEU A 97 -14.70 6.54 10.06
N TYR A 98 -15.89 6.84 10.61
CA TYR A 98 -17.15 6.49 9.97
C TYR A 98 -17.26 7.13 8.57
N PRO A 99 -17.66 6.38 7.52
CA PRO A 99 -17.70 6.88 6.15
C PRO A 99 -18.56 8.13 5.98
N GLY A 100 -18.13 9.02 5.07
CA GLY A 100 -18.91 10.19 4.63
C GLY A 100 -18.22 11.54 4.76
N LYS A 101 -17.11 11.64 5.50
CA LYS A 101 -16.36 12.91 5.69
C LYS A 101 -15.33 13.19 4.59
N PHE A 102 -14.76 12.14 4.02
CA PHE A 102 -13.66 12.24 3.06
C PHE A 102 -14.16 12.04 1.64
N HIS A 103 -13.43 12.47 0.63
CA HIS A 103 -13.84 12.32 -0.77
C HIS A 103 -12.77 11.56 -1.56
N PRO A 104 -13.15 10.79 -2.59
CA PRO A 104 -12.18 10.08 -3.42
C PRO A 104 -11.11 11.02 -4.01
N THR A 105 -9.88 10.53 -4.13
CA THR A 105 -8.79 11.25 -4.79
C THR A 105 -8.79 11.00 -6.30
N VAL A 106 -7.90 11.68 -7.04
CA VAL A 106 -7.74 11.42 -8.49
C VAL A 106 -7.28 9.98 -8.75
N SER A 107 -6.47 9.40 -7.85
CA SER A 107 -6.10 7.97 -7.91
C SER A 107 -7.31 7.05 -7.89
N HIS A 108 -8.30 7.32 -7.04
CA HIS A 108 -9.55 6.54 -7.00
C HIS A 108 -10.36 6.70 -8.30
N ALA A 109 -10.44 7.93 -8.81
CA ALA A 109 -11.13 8.22 -10.07
C ALA A 109 -10.46 7.51 -11.26
N PHE A 110 -9.13 7.40 -11.27
CA PHE A 110 -8.41 6.65 -12.29
C PHE A 110 -8.76 5.16 -12.28
N ILE A 111 -8.91 4.54 -11.11
CA ILE A 111 -9.34 3.15 -11.00
C ILE A 111 -10.77 2.97 -11.54
N ALA A 112 -11.67 3.92 -11.23
CA ALA A 112 -13.01 3.94 -11.81
C ALA A 112 -12.97 4.13 -13.33
N LEU A 113 -12.04 4.94 -13.86
CA LEU A 113 -11.85 5.13 -15.30
C LEU A 113 -11.36 3.85 -15.98
N LEU A 114 -10.43 3.11 -15.36
CA LEU A 114 -10.02 1.78 -15.83
C LEU A 114 -11.20 0.82 -15.94
N ALA A 115 -12.11 0.83 -14.96
CA ALA A 115 -13.33 0.03 -15.00
C ALA A 115 -14.27 0.46 -16.13
N ARG A 116 -14.47 1.77 -16.34
CA ARG A 116 -15.29 2.31 -17.44
C ARG A 116 -14.76 1.97 -18.82
N LYS A 117 -13.43 1.93 -18.97
CA LYS A 117 -12.76 1.45 -20.20
C LYS A 117 -12.72 -0.08 -20.29
N GLY A 118 -13.18 -0.77 -19.24
CA GLY A 118 -13.23 -2.23 -19.09
C GLY A 118 -11.84 -2.89 -19.05
N LEU A 119 -10.83 -2.15 -18.62
CA LEU A 119 -9.45 -2.63 -18.44
C LEU A 119 -9.21 -3.17 -17.03
N LEU A 120 -9.99 -2.71 -16.04
CA LEU A 120 -9.90 -3.22 -14.68
C LEU A 120 -10.41 -4.67 -14.62
N GLN A 121 -9.54 -5.59 -14.22
CA GLN A 121 -9.85 -6.98 -13.96
C GLN A 121 -10.27 -7.19 -12.51
N MET A 122 -9.52 -6.61 -11.57
CA MET A 122 -9.79 -6.68 -10.14
C MET A 122 -9.02 -5.59 -9.41
N LEU A 123 -9.66 -4.98 -8.42
CA LEU A 123 -9.05 -4.07 -7.45
C LEU A 123 -8.95 -4.78 -6.11
N PHE A 124 -7.74 -4.91 -5.57
CA PHE A 124 -7.52 -5.32 -4.19
C PHE A 124 -7.13 -4.09 -3.39
N THR A 125 -7.92 -3.75 -2.37
CA THR A 125 -7.62 -2.63 -1.48
C THR A 125 -7.39 -3.09 -0.05
N GLN A 126 -6.38 -2.53 0.60
CA GLN A 126 -6.17 -2.65 2.06
C GLN A 126 -6.97 -1.61 2.84
N ASN A 127 -7.57 -0.64 2.15
CA ASN A 127 -8.29 0.46 2.78
C ASN A 127 -9.68 0.00 3.22
N ILE A 128 -10.19 0.69 4.25
CA ILE A 128 -11.51 0.44 4.85
C ILE A 128 -12.45 1.64 4.66
N ASP A 129 -11.97 2.70 4.01
CA ASP A 129 -12.62 4.01 3.88
C ASP A 129 -13.77 4.05 2.84
N CYS A 130 -13.88 3.00 2.02
CA CYS A 130 -14.88 2.83 0.97
C CYS A 130 -14.83 3.89 -0.15
N LEU A 131 -13.70 4.60 -0.31
CA LEU A 131 -13.57 5.65 -1.33
C LEU A 131 -13.57 5.09 -2.76
N GLU A 132 -13.16 3.84 -2.96
CA GLU A 132 -13.18 3.15 -4.26
C GLU A 132 -14.63 2.99 -4.76
N ARG A 133 -15.55 2.58 -3.87
CA ARG A 133 -16.98 2.49 -4.18
C ARG A 133 -17.56 3.86 -4.53
N ARG A 134 -17.17 4.89 -3.78
CA ARG A 134 -17.63 6.27 -4.00
C ARG A 134 -17.10 6.89 -5.29
N ALA A 135 -15.91 6.49 -5.73
CA ALA A 135 -15.38 6.86 -7.04
C ALA A 135 -16.15 6.19 -8.20
N GLY A 136 -16.97 5.18 -7.91
CA GLY A 136 -17.78 4.47 -8.89
C GLY A 136 -17.12 3.22 -9.45
N VAL A 137 -16.16 2.62 -8.73
CA VAL A 137 -15.64 1.28 -9.08
C VAL A 137 -16.77 0.25 -8.86
N PRO A 138 -17.05 -0.64 -9.82
CA PRO A 138 -18.08 -1.68 -9.67
C PRO A 138 -17.82 -2.60 -8.49
N ALA A 139 -18.85 -2.88 -7.68
CA ALA A 139 -18.71 -3.64 -6.44
C ALA A 139 -18.17 -5.07 -6.63
N ASP A 140 -18.45 -5.70 -7.77
CA ASP A 140 -18.00 -7.02 -8.17
C ASP A 140 -16.52 -7.06 -8.61
N MET A 141 -15.90 -5.90 -8.81
CA MET A 141 -14.48 -5.76 -9.12
C MET A 141 -13.63 -5.32 -7.92
N ILE A 142 -14.23 -5.17 -6.73
CA ILE A 142 -13.53 -4.71 -5.52
C ILE A 142 -13.39 -5.88 -4.53
N VAL A 143 -12.15 -6.16 -4.14
CA VAL A 143 -11.79 -7.00 -3.02
C VAL A 143 -11.26 -6.12 -1.90
N GLU A 144 -12.10 -5.87 -0.91
CA GLU A 144 -11.76 -5.18 0.33
C GLU A 144 -11.00 -6.17 1.23
N ALA A 145 -9.68 -6.26 1.07
CA ALA A 145 -8.86 -7.29 1.71
C ALA A 145 -8.87 -7.18 3.23
N HIS A 146 -8.96 -5.97 3.77
CA HIS A 146 -9.12 -5.70 5.20
C HIS A 146 -10.57 -5.40 5.58
N GLY A 147 -11.52 -5.77 4.72
CA GLY A 147 -12.94 -5.51 4.94
C GLY A 147 -13.29 -4.03 4.85
N SER A 148 -14.45 -3.63 5.36
CA SER A 148 -14.93 -2.25 5.25
C SER A 148 -15.99 -1.92 6.29
N PHE A 149 -16.32 -0.63 6.41
CA PHE A 149 -17.46 -0.14 7.19
C PHE A 149 -18.82 -0.36 6.49
N ALA A 150 -18.86 -1.03 5.33
CA ALA A 150 -20.08 -1.19 4.55
C ALA A 150 -21.10 -2.14 5.18
N THR A 151 -20.64 -3.13 5.96
CA THR A 151 -21.50 -4.07 6.70
C THR A 151 -20.96 -4.33 8.10
N GLN A 152 -21.75 -4.95 8.97
CA GLN A 152 -21.34 -5.30 10.33
C GLN A 152 -21.94 -6.64 10.80
N ARG A 153 -21.17 -7.37 11.63
CA ARG A 153 -21.55 -8.69 12.14
C ARG A 153 -21.10 -8.88 13.59
N CYS A 154 -21.79 -9.77 14.29
CA CYS A 154 -21.35 -10.23 15.61
C CYS A 154 -20.02 -10.99 15.48
N ILE A 155 -19.05 -10.71 16.36
CA ILE A 155 -17.75 -11.39 16.30
C ILE A 155 -17.84 -12.88 16.64
N GLU A 156 -18.85 -13.28 17.41
CA GLU A 156 -19.04 -14.66 17.87
C GLU A 156 -19.88 -15.49 16.89
N CYS A 157 -21.15 -15.13 16.70
CA CYS A 157 -22.08 -15.93 15.87
C CYS A 157 -22.17 -15.50 14.41
N LYS A 158 -21.44 -14.44 14.01
CA LYS A 158 -21.44 -13.86 12.65
C LYS A 158 -22.79 -13.37 12.14
N THR A 159 -23.81 -13.28 13.00
CA THR A 159 -25.12 -12.69 12.66
C THR A 159 -24.94 -11.23 12.21
N ALA A 160 -25.50 -10.89 11.05
CA ALA A 160 -25.52 -9.53 10.52
C ALA A 160 -26.26 -8.59 11.47
N PHE A 161 -25.74 -7.37 11.59
CA PHE A 161 -26.32 -6.33 12.43
C PHE A 161 -26.84 -5.19 11.55
N PRO A 162 -28.01 -4.58 11.84
CA PRO A 162 -28.57 -3.52 10.99
C PRO A 162 -27.72 -2.23 10.95
N ASP A 163 -27.61 -1.60 9.77
CA ASP A 163 -26.80 -0.39 9.53
C ASP A 163 -27.25 0.82 10.36
N ASP A 164 -28.57 1.03 10.45
CA ASP A 164 -29.21 2.12 11.19
C ASP A 164 -28.87 2.05 12.68
N LYS A 165 -28.93 0.84 13.25
CA LYS A 165 -28.54 0.59 14.64
C LYS A 165 -27.04 0.75 14.83
N MET A 166 -26.22 0.26 13.91
CA MET A 166 -24.75 0.39 14.03
C MET A 166 -24.35 1.85 14.05
N ARG A 167 -24.98 2.66 13.19
CA ARG A 167 -24.81 4.11 13.17
C ARG A 167 -25.13 4.73 14.53
N GLU A 168 -26.29 4.43 15.11
CA GLU A 168 -26.66 4.94 16.44
C GLU A 168 -25.60 4.60 17.50
N HIS A 169 -25.12 3.36 17.51
CA HIS A 169 -24.09 2.89 18.43
C HIS A 169 -22.75 3.63 18.25
N VAL A 170 -22.28 3.76 17.01
CA VAL A 170 -21.03 4.47 16.70
C VAL A 170 -21.11 5.94 17.11
N PHE A 171 -22.17 6.65 16.73
CA PHE A 171 -22.32 8.08 17.03
C PHE A 171 -22.63 8.38 18.50
N SER A 172 -23.10 7.39 19.26
CA SER A 172 -23.28 7.51 20.71
C SER A 172 -22.09 6.98 21.53
N GLY A 173 -21.04 6.45 20.87
CA GLY A 173 -19.88 5.84 21.54
C GLY A 173 -20.22 4.59 22.35
N LYS A 174 -21.33 3.90 22.01
CA LYS A 174 -21.82 2.73 22.76
C LYS A 174 -21.52 1.44 22.02
N VAL A 175 -20.99 0.46 22.75
CA VAL A 175 -20.68 -0.87 22.20
C VAL A 175 -21.96 -1.64 21.85
N PRO A 176 -22.18 -2.03 20.59
CA PRO A 176 -23.33 -2.83 20.17
C PRO A 176 -23.18 -4.28 20.62
N ARG A 177 -24.32 -4.88 20.98
CA ARG A 177 -24.45 -6.31 21.33
C ARG A 177 -25.26 -7.02 20.26
N CYS A 178 -25.00 -8.31 20.09
CA CYS A 178 -25.66 -9.12 19.08
C CYS A 178 -27.19 -9.07 19.21
N VAL A 179 -27.88 -8.99 18.07
CA VAL A 179 -29.35 -9.04 18.01
C VAL A 179 -29.91 -10.47 18.08
N HIS A 180 -29.05 -11.49 17.98
CA HIS A 180 -29.46 -12.88 18.07
C HIS A 180 -29.74 -13.27 19.52
N ALA A 181 -30.95 -13.77 19.80
CA ALA A 181 -31.44 -13.96 21.17
C ALA A 181 -30.57 -14.86 22.07
N SER A 182 -29.86 -15.84 21.50
CA SER A 182 -28.96 -16.73 22.25
C SER A 182 -27.49 -16.27 22.27
N CYS A 183 -27.17 -15.14 21.63
CA CYS A 183 -25.81 -14.62 21.56
C CYS A 183 -25.72 -13.26 22.25
N SER A 184 -24.77 -13.13 23.18
CA SER A 184 -24.46 -11.87 23.84
C SER A 184 -23.14 -11.26 23.35
N GLY A 185 -22.60 -11.73 22.22
CA GLY A 185 -21.34 -11.24 21.67
C GLY A 185 -21.40 -9.77 21.26
N THR A 186 -20.23 -9.11 21.19
CA THR A 186 -20.12 -7.77 20.62
C THR A 186 -20.26 -7.84 19.10
N VAL A 187 -20.66 -6.72 18.52
CA VAL A 187 -20.74 -6.53 17.07
C VAL A 187 -19.62 -5.57 16.69
N LYS A 188 -19.09 -5.71 15.48
CA LYS A 188 -18.21 -4.71 14.85
C LYS A 188 -18.51 -4.57 13.37
N PRO A 189 -18.14 -3.44 12.73
CA PRO A 189 -18.04 -3.38 11.28
C PRO A 189 -17.16 -4.50 10.76
N ASP A 190 -17.43 -4.97 9.54
CA ASP A 190 -16.70 -6.06 8.89
C ASP A 190 -15.33 -5.63 8.38
N ILE A 191 -14.57 -4.97 9.26
CA ILE A 191 -13.15 -4.65 9.12
C ILE A 191 -12.36 -5.79 9.73
N VAL A 192 -11.31 -6.23 9.06
CA VAL A 192 -10.41 -7.28 9.54
C VAL A 192 -9.50 -6.70 10.62
N PHE A 193 -9.58 -7.27 11.82
CA PHE A 193 -8.67 -6.95 12.92
C PHE A 193 -7.43 -7.87 12.86
N PHE A 194 -6.32 -7.45 13.47
CA PHE A 194 -5.19 -8.33 13.71
C PHE A 194 -5.65 -9.56 14.49
N GLY A 195 -5.23 -10.75 14.02
CA GLY A 195 -5.69 -12.04 14.51
C GLY A 195 -6.91 -12.62 13.80
N GLU A 196 -7.61 -11.84 12.96
CA GLU A 196 -8.70 -12.37 12.11
C GLU A 196 -8.20 -12.85 10.74
N SER A 197 -8.93 -13.80 10.16
CA SER A 197 -8.74 -14.19 8.77
C SER A 197 -9.27 -13.12 7.82
N LEU A 198 -8.58 -12.92 6.69
CA LEU A 198 -9.10 -12.07 5.61
C LEU A 198 -10.41 -12.64 5.05
N PRO A 199 -11.24 -11.81 4.39
CA PRO A 199 -12.50 -12.26 3.80
C PRO A 199 -12.24 -13.36 2.76
N PRO A 200 -13.14 -14.34 2.61
CA PRO A 200 -13.01 -15.38 1.59
C PRO A 200 -12.83 -14.84 0.17
N ALA A 201 -13.41 -13.68 -0.11
CA ALA A 201 -13.24 -12.99 -1.40
C ALA A 201 -11.75 -12.73 -1.73
N PHE A 202 -10.87 -12.53 -0.75
CA PHE A 202 -9.44 -12.34 -0.99
C PHE A 202 -8.80 -13.58 -1.62
N SER A 203 -8.94 -14.74 -0.98
CA SER A 203 -8.34 -15.99 -1.47
C SER A 203 -9.04 -16.51 -2.73
N GLN A 204 -10.34 -16.28 -2.86
CA GLN A 204 -11.12 -16.67 -4.03
C GLN A 204 -10.75 -15.87 -5.29
N ASN A 205 -10.28 -14.63 -5.15
CA ASN A 205 -9.98 -13.76 -6.27
C ASN A 205 -8.48 -13.55 -6.54
N SER A 206 -7.59 -13.92 -5.61
CA SER A 206 -6.14 -13.69 -5.73
C SER A 206 -5.52 -14.25 -7.03
N PHE A 207 -6.10 -15.32 -7.60
CA PHE A 207 -5.68 -15.89 -8.89
C PHE A 207 -5.79 -14.91 -10.06
N HIS A 208 -6.62 -13.87 -9.97
CA HIS A 208 -6.68 -12.81 -10.97
C HIS A 208 -5.35 -12.10 -11.15
N THR A 209 -4.54 -11.98 -10.10
CA THR A 209 -3.20 -11.38 -10.18
C THR A 209 -2.26 -12.22 -11.05
N SER A 210 -2.39 -13.55 -11.03
CA SER A 210 -1.61 -14.45 -11.91
C SER A 210 -2.08 -14.44 -13.36
N MET A 211 -3.31 -14.00 -13.62
CA MET A 211 -3.86 -13.82 -14.97
C MET A 211 -3.69 -12.39 -15.49
N ALA A 212 -3.20 -11.46 -14.67
CA ALA A 212 -3.07 -10.07 -15.03
C ALA A 212 -2.05 -9.90 -16.16
N ASP A 213 -2.34 -8.97 -17.07
CA ASP A 213 -1.38 -8.56 -18.10
C ASP A 213 -0.54 -7.36 -17.61
N LEU A 214 -0.99 -6.69 -16.56
CA LEU A 214 -0.33 -5.57 -15.89
C LEU A 214 -0.82 -5.49 -14.45
N VAL A 215 0.10 -5.28 -13.50
CA VAL A 215 -0.25 -5.03 -12.09
C VAL A 215 0.17 -3.61 -11.71
N LEU A 216 -0.79 -2.80 -11.26
CA LEU A 216 -0.55 -1.47 -10.70
C LEU A 216 -0.54 -1.57 -9.18
N ILE A 217 0.55 -1.17 -8.55
CA ILE A 217 0.71 -1.12 -7.09
C ILE A 217 0.75 0.35 -6.69
N ILE A 218 -0.23 0.81 -5.92
CA ILE A 218 -0.47 2.24 -5.70
C ILE A 218 -0.63 2.51 -4.20
N GLY A 219 0.29 3.30 -3.63
CA GLY A 219 0.15 3.84 -2.27
C GLY A 219 0.12 2.78 -1.16
N THR A 220 1.00 1.78 -1.19
CA THR A 220 1.06 0.75 -0.15
C THR A 220 2.49 0.44 0.27
N SER A 221 2.69 0.13 1.55
CA SER A 221 3.98 -0.31 2.10
C SER A 221 4.30 -1.78 1.83
N LEU A 222 3.33 -2.58 1.33
CA LEU A 222 3.42 -4.04 1.16
C LEU A 222 3.99 -4.78 2.39
N SER A 223 3.64 -4.34 3.59
CA SER A 223 4.19 -4.92 4.84
C SER A 223 3.27 -5.96 5.50
N VAL A 224 2.02 -6.04 5.08
CA VAL A 224 1.00 -6.88 5.73
C VAL A 224 0.68 -8.07 4.84
N TYR A 225 0.96 -9.28 5.34
CA TYR A 225 0.59 -10.52 4.68
C TYR A 225 -0.83 -10.93 5.04
N PRO A 226 -1.56 -11.61 4.12
CA PRO A 226 -1.11 -12.14 2.83
C PRO A 226 -1.12 -11.14 1.66
N PHE A 227 -1.60 -9.90 1.85
CA PHE A 227 -1.72 -8.90 0.78
C PHE A 227 -0.38 -8.60 0.09
N ALA A 228 0.68 -8.46 0.87
CA ALA A 228 2.05 -8.22 0.39
C ALA A 228 2.56 -9.27 -0.62
N GLY A 229 1.97 -10.47 -0.65
CA GLY A 229 2.32 -11.53 -1.60
C GLY A 229 1.67 -11.39 -2.98
N LEU A 230 0.62 -10.57 -3.14
CA LEU A 230 -0.10 -10.43 -4.42
C LEU A 230 0.82 -9.99 -5.58
N PRO A 231 1.70 -8.98 -5.46
CA PRO A 231 2.57 -8.57 -6.55
C PRO A 231 3.50 -9.68 -7.05
N GLU A 232 3.81 -10.68 -6.22
CA GLU A 232 4.67 -11.81 -6.60
C GLU A 232 3.90 -12.91 -7.34
N MET A 233 2.58 -12.93 -7.25
CA MET A 233 1.72 -13.85 -8.02
C MET A 233 1.64 -13.46 -9.51
N ALA A 234 2.01 -12.22 -9.85
CA ALA A 234 2.10 -11.75 -11.22
C ALA A 234 3.18 -12.53 -11.98
N ARG A 235 2.88 -12.90 -13.23
CA ARG A 235 3.85 -13.60 -14.08
C ARG A 235 5.09 -12.75 -14.34
N ASP A 236 6.25 -13.40 -14.46
CA ASP A 236 7.54 -12.71 -14.64
C ASP A 236 7.63 -11.95 -15.97
N ASP A 237 6.89 -12.38 -17.00
CA ASP A 237 6.82 -11.73 -18.32
C ASP A 237 5.82 -10.57 -18.39
N LYS A 238 5.25 -10.17 -17.24
CA LYS A 238 4.24 -9.10 -17.17
C LYS A 238 4.74 -7.93 -16.34
N PRO A 239 4.50 -6.69 -16.81
CA PRO A 239 4.94 -5.49 -16.11
C PRO A 239 4.23 -5.32 -14.76
N ARG A 240 4.98 -4.78 -13.80
CA ARG A 240 4.45 -4.28 -12.53
C ARG A 240 4.85 -2.82 -12.40
N VAL A 241 3.91 -1.96 -12.03
CA VAL A 241 4.16 -0.52 -11.93
C VAL A 241 3.87 -0.06 -10.52
N LEU A 242 4.87 0.54 -9.86
CA LEU A 242 4.74 1.10 -8.52
C LEU A 242 4.54 2.61 -8.60
N PHE A 243 3.46 3.09 -7.98
CA PHE A 243 3.26 4.50 -7.63
C PHE A 243 3.26 4.63 -6.11
N ASN A 244 4.31 5.20 -5.52
CA ASN A 244 4.42 5.31 -4.07
C ASN A 244 5.44 6.39 -3.66
N MET A 245 5.43 6.83 -2.40
CA MET A 245 6.48 7.74 -1.91
C MET A 245 7.85 7.05 -1.81
N GLU A 246 7.84 5.75 -1.47
CA GLU A 246 9.05 4.96 -1.23
C GLU A 246 9.00 3.66 -2.02
N ARG A 247 10.18 3.09 -2.31
CA ARG A 247 10.26 1.75 -2.89
C ARG A 247 9.88 0.70 -1.85
N VAL A 248 9.05 -0.26 -2.24
CA VAL A 248 8.48 -1.27 -1.34
C VAL A 248 8.56 -2.67 -1.93
N GLY A 249 8.63 -3.67 -1.04
CA GLY A 249 8.70 -5.08 -1.42
C GLY A 249 9.88 -5.37 -2.37
N ARG A 250 9.65 -6.27 -3.33
CA ARG A 250 10.65 -6.67 -4.34
C ARG A 250 10.48 -5.94 -5.68
N LEU A 251 9.79 -4.80 -5.68
CA LEU A 251 9.52 -4.04 -6.90
C LEU A 251 10.80 -3.35 -7.39
N GLY A 252 11.01 -3.31 -8.70
CA GLY A 252 12.26 -2.88 -9.35
C GLY A 252 13.28 -3.99 -9.54
N GLY A 253 12.98 -5.21 -9.09
CA GLY A 253 13.85 -6.37 -9.28
C GLY A 253 13.60 -7.13 -10.59
N ARG A 254 12.51 -6.86 -11.31
CA ARG A 254 12.19 -7.51 -12.59
C ARG A 254 12.49 -6.59 -13.77
N ALA A 255 12.74 -7.20 -14.93
CA ALA A 255 13.10 -6.49 -16.15
C ALA A 255 12.06 -5.45 -16.60
N ASP A 256 10.77 -5.73 -16.39
CA ASP A 256 9.63 -4.87 -16.76
C ASP A 256 9.00 -4.12 -15.58
N ASP A 257 9.66 -4.10 -14.41
CA ASP A 257 9.18 -3.28 -13.30
C ASP A 257 9.43 -1.79 -13.61
N VAL A 258 8.40 -0.97 -13.40
CA VAL A 258 8.49 0.50 -13.49
C VAL A 258 8.19 1.09 -12.12
N ILE A 259 9.05 1.99 -11.65
CA ILE A 259 8.90 2.65 -10.35
C ILE A 259 8.73 4.16 -10.58
N ARG A 260 7.60 4.70 -10.15
CA ARG A 260 7.35 6.14 -10.03
C ARG A 260 7.30 6.49 -8.54
N LEU A 261 8.38 7.06 -8.02
CA LEU A 261 8.45 7.55 -6.63
C LEU A 261 8.01 9.00 -6.50
N GLY A 262 7.25 9.33 -5.46
CA GLY A 262 6.78 10.68 -5.13
C GLY A 262 5.25 10.76 -5.04
N SER A 263 4.67 11.95 -5.24
CA SER A 263 3.21 12.13 -5.16
C SER A 263 2.48 11.14 -6.07
N ILE A 264 1.61 10.35 -5.44
CA ILE A 264 0.86 9.29 -6.12
C ILE A 264 -0.12 9.90 -7.13
N ASP A 265 -0.84 10.93 -6.72
CA ASP A 265 -1.83 11.59 -7.57
C ASP A 265 -1.19 12.25 -8.80
N ASP A 266 0.03 12.77 -8.68
CA ASP A 266 0.77 13.30 -9.82
C ASP A 266 1.31 12.20 -10.72
N GLY A 267 1.84 11.10 -10.17
CA GLY A 267 2.23 9.94 -10.97
C GLY A 267 1.05 9.36 -11.76
N ILE A 268 -0.15 9.34 -11.18
CA ILE A 268 -1.37 8.93 -11.89
C ILE A 268 -1.77 9.92 -12.98
N ARG A 269 -1.62 11.23 -12.74
CA ARG A 269 -1.82 12.26 -13.77
C ARG A 269 -0.82 12.15 -14.91
N GLU A 270 0.45 11.90 -14.63
CA GLU A 270 1.50 11.64 -15.62
C GLU A 270 1.15 10.43 -16.49
N LEU A 271 0.74 9.32 -15.89
CA LEU A 271 0.29 8.14 -16.64
C LEU A 271 -0.97 8.47 -17.47
N ALA A 272 -1.90 9.25 -16.93
CA ALA A 272 -3.09 9.69 -17.67
C ALA A 272 -2.74 10.62 -18.83
N ASP A 273 -1.71 11.47 -18.71
CA ASP A 273 -1.21 12.31 -19.79
C ASP A 273 -0.65 11.42 -20.92
N GLU A 274 0.19 10.44 -20.60
CA GLU A 274 0.76 9.46 -21.56
C GLU A 274 -0.32 8.61 -22.24
N LEU A 275 -1.41 8.30 -21.54
CA LEU A 275 -2.56 7.57 -22.09
C LEU A 275 -3.50 8.47 -22.92
N GLY A 276 -3.35 9.79 -22.85
CA GLY A 276 -4.28 10.77 -23.44
C GLY A 276 -5.64 10.83 -22.72
N TRP A 277 -5.68 10.48 -21.43
CA TRP A 277 -6.89 10.39 -20.61
C TRP A 277 -7.01 11.51 -19.58
N ARG A 278 -6.08 12.47 -19.55
CA ARG A 278 -6.03 13.51 -18.51
C ARG A 278 -7.33 14.27 -18.34
N ASP A 279 -7.86 14.83 -19.41
CA ASP A 279 -9.09 15.62 -19.36
C ASP A 279 -10.29 14.79 -18.89
N GLU A 280 -10.38 13.54 -19.37
CA GLU A 280 -11.44 12.61 -18.97
C GLU A 280 -11.34 12.23 -17.49
N LEU A 281 -10.12 12.02 -16.99
CA LEU A 281 -9.83 11.73 -15.59
C LEU A 281 -10.20 12.91 -14.69
N GLU A 282 -9.78 14.12 -15.02
CA GLU A 282 -10.06 15.32 -14.24
C GLU A 282 -11.57 15.64 -14.23
N GLN A 283 -12.25 15.49 -15.38
CA GLN A 283 -13.70 15.63 -15.46
C GLN A 283 -14.42 14.59 -14.62
N LEU A 284 -14.00 13.32 -14.68
CA LEU A 284 -14.58 12.24 -13.88
C LEU A 284 -14.40 12.52 -12.39
N TRP A 285 -13.20 12.86 -11.96
CA TRP A 285 -12.88 13.12 -10.57
C TRP A 285 -13.69 14.31 -10.04
N ARG A 286 -13.69 15.45 -10.74
CA ARG A 286 -14.47 16.64 -10.38
C ARG A 286 -15.97 16.39 -10.35
N ALA A 287 -16.49 15.56 -11.26
CA ALA A 287 -17.90 15.17 -11.24
C ALA A 287 -18.29 14.35 -9.99
N VAL A 288 -17.34 13.60 -9.41
CA VAL A 288 -17.57 12.80 -8.20
C VAL A 288 -17.44 13.64 -6.93
N VAL A 289 -16.43 14.51 -6.86
CA VAL A 289 -16.10 15.23 -5.61
C VAL A 289 -16.61 16.67 -5.55
N GLY A 290 -16.87 17.29 -6.70
CA GLY A 290 -17.19 18.71 -6.84
C GLY A 290 -15.93 19.59 -6.92
N ASP A 291 -16.04 20.75 -7.56
CA ASP A 291 -14.89 21.62 -7.82
C ASP A 291 -14.23 22.15 -6.54
N GLU A 292 -15.03 22.52 -5.53
CA GLU A 292 -14.48 23.07 -4.27
C GLU A 292 -13.57 22.07 -3.55
N GLU A 293 -13.98 20.80 -3.52
CA GLU A 293 -13.22 19.72 -2.90
C GLU A 293 -11.99 19.35 -3.73
N ALA A 294 -12.12 19.32 -5.06
CA ALA A 294 -10.99 19.10 -5.95
C ALA A 294 -9.89 20.17 -5.74
N GLU A 295 -10.27 21.44 -5.67
CA GLU A 295 -9.34 22.53 -5.39
C GLU A 295 -8.74 22.45 -3.98
N ARG A 296 -9.49 21.96 -2.98
CA ARG A 296 -8.97 21.73 -1.63
C ARG A 296 -7.87 20.67 -1.63
N GLN A 297 -8.09 19.55 -2.30
CA GLN A 297 -7.11 18.46 -2.40
C GLN A 297 -5.84 18.94 -3.12
N LEU A 298 -5.97 19.65 -4.24
CA LEU A 298 -4.84 20.23 -4.98
C LEU A 298 -4.01 21.21 -4.13
N ARG A 299 -4.67 22.11 -3.39
CA ARG A 299 -3.96 23.04 -2.50
C ARG A 299 -3.26 22.33 -1.35
N SER A 300 -3.89 21.30 -0.77
CA SER A 300 -3.31 20.52 0.32
C SER A 300 -2.05 19.79 -0.13
N GLN A 301 -2.07 19.24 -1.34
CA GLN A 301 -0.94 18.55 -1.93
C GLN A 301 0.23 19.52 -2.15
N LYS A 302 -0.01 20.67 -2.81
CA LYS A 302 1.03 21.69 -3.05
C LYS A 302 1.68 22.18 -1.76
N LYS A 303 0.87 22.46 -0.74
CA LYS A 303 1.38 22.88 0.57
C LYS A 303 2.27 21.83 1.21
N HIS A 304 1.92 20.54 1.07
CA HIS A 304 2.73 19.46 1.60
C HIS A 304 4.04 19.31 0.83
N GLU A 305 4.03 19.47 -0.50
CA GLU A 305 5.23 19.47 -1.33
C GLU A 305 6.18 20.62 -0.97
N GLU A 306 5.66 21.85 -0.82
CA GLU A 306 6.43 23.01 -0.36
C GLU A 306 7.07 22.77 1.03
N GLU A 307 6.32 22.19 1.97
CA GLU A 307 6.84 21.85 3.32
C GLU A 307 7.97 20.80 3.27
N VAL A 308 7.84 19.80 2.38
CA VAL A 308 8.87 18.77 2.20
C VAL A 308 10.11 19.35 1.52
N GLU A 309 9.95 20.21 0.51
CA GLU A 309 11.07 20.90 -0.14
C GLU A 309 11.86 21.77 0.84
N ASP A 310 11.16 22.53 1.69
CA ASP A 310 11.78 23.34 2.74
C ASP A 310 12.58 22.47 3.74
N GLU A 311 12.05 21.32 4.14
CA GLU A 311 12.72 20.39 5.06
C GLU A 311 13.97 19.75 4.42
N VAL A 312 13.88 19.35 3.14
CA VAL A 312 15.02 18.82 2.38
C VAL A 312 16.11 19.87 2.21
N GLN A 313 15.75 21.10 1.88
CA GLN A 313 16.69 22.21 1.74
C GLN A 313 17.44 22.45 3.05
N LYS A 314 16.71 22.49 4.18
CA LYS A 314 17.32 22.67 5.50
C LYS A 314 18.27 21.54 5.88
N LEU A 315 17.88 20.27 5.64
CA LEU A 315 18.75 19.12 5.90
C LEU A 315 20.00 19.13 5.02
N THR A 316 19.87 19.57 3.76
CA THR A 316 21.00 19.69 2.84
C THR A 316 21.99 20.75 3.33
N GLU A 317 21.51 21.92 3.76
CA GLU A 317 22.34 22.97 4.37
C GLU A 317 23.01 22.50 5.67
N GLU A 318 22.32 21.73 6.52
CA GLU A 318 22.90 21.16 7.74
C GLU A 318 24.01 20.13 7.43
N ILE A 319 23.83 19.29 6.42
CA ILE A 319 24.84 18.33 5.96
C ILE A 319 26.05 19.06 5.36
N GLU A 320 25.83 20.06 4.50
CA GLU A 320 26.90 20.88 3.93
C GLU A 320 27.69 21.61 5.02
N ALA A 321 27.01 22.15 6.03
CA ALA A 321 27.67 22.75 7.18
C ALA A 321 28.51 21.73 7.95
N ALA A 322 27.97 20.52 8.21
CA ALA A 322 28.69 19.45 8.92
C ALA A 322 29.94 18.96 8.15
N LEU A 323 29.85 18.83 6.82
CA LEU A 323 30.97 18.41 5.98
C LEU A 323 32.05 19.49 5.86
N ASN A 324 31.68 20.78 5.90
CA ASN A 324 32.63 21.89 5.87
C ASN A 324 33.43 22.08 7.19
N PHE A 325 33.13 21.32 8.25
CA PHE A 325 33.93 21.33 9.49
C PHE A 325 35.15 20.37 9.46
N ASP A 326 35.25 19.46 8.48
CA ASP A 326 36.37 18.51 8.39
C ASP A 326 37.54 19.01 7.51
N ASP A 327 37.37 20.10 6.75
CA ASP A 327 38.43 20.69 5.90
C ASP A 327 39.23 21.82 6.58
N ALA A 328 38.99 22.08 7.87
CA ALA A 328 39.63 23.17 8.63
C ALA A 328 40.70 22.73 9.64
N GLU A 329 41.15 21.46 9.63
CA GLU A 329 42.35 21.00 10.35
C GLU A 329 43.31 20.22 9.43
N ASN A 330 43.81 20.88 8.38
CA ASN A 330 45.13 20.59 7.79
C ASN A 330 45.63 21.82 7.02
N GLY A 331 45.82 22.92 7.75
CA GLY A 331 46.54 24.09 7.28
C GLY A 331 48.04 23.97 7.54
N GLU A 332 48.75 23.10 6.80
CA GLU A 332 50.21 23.20 6.70
C GLU A 332 50.56 24.40 5.81
N THR A 333 50.94 25.50 6.44
CA THR A 333 51.59 26.64 5.79
C THR A 333 52.99 26.23 5.33
N ALA A 334 53.17 25.98 4.03
CA ALA A 334 54.48 25.97 3.39
C ALA A 334 54.87 27.41 2.98
N PRO A 335 56.10 27.88 3.28
CA PRO A 335 56.51 29.24 2.95
C PRO A 335 56.90 29.37 1.47
N LYS A 336 56.52 30.49 0.86
CA LYS A 336 57.00 30.94 -0.47
C LYS A 336 58.18 31.89 -0.26
N ASP A 337 59.32 31.55 -0.87
CA ASP A 337 60.43 32.43 -1.23
C ASP A 337 61.00 31.81 -2.54
N ARG A 338 61.47 32.49 -3.59
CA ARG A 338 62.08 33.82 -3.75
C ARG A 338 62.30 34.08 -5.26
N GLU A 339 62.30 35.36 -5.68
CA GLU A 339 63.18 36.01 -6.69
C GLU A 339 62.67 37.46 -6.87
N GLU A 340 63.43 38.54 -7.00
CA GLU A 340 64.81 38.93 -6.74
C GLU A 340 64.83 40.47 -6.93
N SER A 341 65.49 41.23 -6.03
CA SER A 341 66.50 42.25 -6.41
C SER A 341 67.08 43.02 -5.21
N LYS A 342 68.43 42.95 -5.12
CA LYS A 342 69.44 43.89 -4.56
C LYS A 342 69.51 44.07 -3.02
N ALA A 343 70.65 44.09 -2.35
CA ALA A 343 72.08 44.04 -2.71
C ALA A 343 72.97 43.80 -1.45
N HIS A 344 74.19 43.33 -1.70
CA HIS A 344 75.46 43.49 -0.95
C HIS A 344 75.79 42.66 0.32
N GLN A 345 76.92 41.92 0.17
CA GLN A 345 78.09 41.72 1.07
C GLN A 345 77.81 41.07 2.43
N GLU A 346 78.59 40.13 2.97
CA GLU A 346 79.92 39.56 2.74
C GLU A 346 79.97 38.20 3.50
N GLU A 347 80.90 37.32 3.09
CA GLU A 347 81.65 36.24 3.78
C GLU A 347 81.35 35.95 5.28
N GLU A 348 81.48 34.75 5.88
CA GLU A 348 82.03 33.42 5.57
C GLU A 348 81.61 32.46 6.72
N ASP A 349 81.70 31.16 6.46
CA ASP A 349 81.98 30.02 7.37
C ASP A 349 81.07 29.58 8.55
N ASP A 350 80.47 28.41 8.31
CA ASP A 350 80.79 27.08 8.88
C ASP A 350 80.26 26.62 10.28
N ASP A 351 79.85 25.35 10.22
CA ASP A 351 79.81 24.29 11.24
C ASP A 351 78.67 24.13 12.30
N LYS A 352 77.97 23.00 12.09
CA LYS A 352 77.64 21.88 13.01
C LYS A 352 76.84 22.07 14.32
N GLN A 353 75.84 21.17 14.39
CA GLN A 353 75.46 20.25 15.47
C GLN A 353 74.57 20.69 16.65
N SER A 354 73.47 19.94 16.77
CA SER A 354 72.54 19.77 17.90
C SER A 354 73.26 19.40 19.22
N PRO A 355 72.63 19.55 20.42
CA PRO A 355 71.69 18.53 20.91
C PRO A 355 70.58 19.01 21.89
N ALA A 356 69.65 18.10 22.22
CA ALA A 356 68.63 18.14 23.30
C ALA A 356 69.27 18.25 24.72
N PRO A 357 68.58 18.41 25.90
CA PRO A 357 67.48 17.52 26.39
C PRO A 357 66.49 18.05 27.52
N ARG A 358 65.52 17.20 27.94
CA ARG A 358 64.92 16.99 29.32
C ARG A 358 64.11 18.15 29.98
N GLU A 359 63.14 17.98 30.90
CA GLU A 359 62.68 16.92 31.84
C GLU A 359 61.25 17.26 32.38
N GLU A 360 60.57 16.29 33.02
CA GLU A 360 59.19 16.26 33.61
C GLU A 360 59.03 17.01 34.99
N PRO A 361 58.08 16.77 35.99
CA PRO A 361 57.01 15.75 36.19
C PRO A 361 55.70 16.09 37.00
N GLY A 362 54.82 15.08 37.11
CA GLY A 362 53.92 14.77 38.26
C GLY A 362 52.41 15.04 38.02
N THR A 363 51.42 14.21 38.40
CA THR A 363 51.28 13.19 39.46
C THR A 363 49.95 12.39 39.32
N THR A 364 49.99 11.05 39.54
CA THR A 364 49.09 10.12 40.32
C THR A 364 47.56 10.34 40.40
N GLU A 365 46.63 9.37 40.51
CA GLU A 365 46.53 7.91 40.77
C GLU A 365 45.04 7.56 40.47
N THR A 366 44.68 6.56 39.64
CA THR A 366 44.28 5.16 39.97
C THR A 366 43.29 4.99 41.14
N THR A 367 42.16 4.29 40.97
CA THR A 367 41.98 2.81 41.06
C THR A 367 40.46 2.55 40.97
N GLY A 368 39.88 1.40 40.60
CA GLY A 368 40.32 0.04 40.29
C GLY A 368 39.04 -0.84 40.24
N MET A 369 38.87 -1.68 39.21
CA MET A 369 39.11 -3.14 39.21
C MET A 369 37.90 -3.98 39.66
N THR A 370 37.18 -4.67 38.77
CA THR A 370 37.42 -5.96 38.05
C THR A 370 36.86 -7.20 38.76
N LYS A 371 36.19 -8.07 37.97
CA LYS A 371 36.42 -9.52 37.72
C LYS A 371 35.11 -10.19 37.25
N HIS A 372 35.07 -10.70 36.02
CA HIS A 372 35.28 -12.11 35.59
C HIS A 372 34.20 -13.08 36.10
N ASP A 373 33.51 -13.75 35.16
CA ASP A 373 33.51 -15.21 35.05
C ASP A 373 32.87 -15.69 33.73
N ASP A 374 33.42 -16.79 33.23
CA ASP A 374 33.12 -17.52 32.00
C ASP A 374 31.76 -18.24 32.04
N ASN A 375 31.10 -18.40 30.88
CA ASN A 375 30.62 -19.72 30.48
C ASN A 375 30.23 -19.79 28.99
N ALA A 376 30.84 -20.74 28.27
CA ALA A 376 30.43 -21.19 26.96
C ALA A 376 29.54 -22.43 27.11
N THR A 377 28.45 -22.54 26.36
CA THR A 377 27.82 -23.83 26.07
C THR A 377 27.05 -23.77 24.75
N ALA A 378 27.44 -24.67 23.84
CA ALA A 378 26.76 -25.02 22.62
C ALA A 378 25.62 -26.02 22.89
N LEU A 379 24.53 -25.94 22.12
CA LEU A 379 23.48 -26.95 21.97
C LEU A 379 22.92 -26.77 20.54
N GLU A 380 23.42 -27.50 19.55
CA GLU A 380 22.96 -28.81 19.06
C GLU A 380 21.68 -28.79 18.22
N ALA A 381 21.86 -29.25 16.98
CA ALA A 381 20.85 -29.44 15.94
C ALA A 381 19.95 -30.64 16.24
N ALA A 382 18.63 -30.46 16.11
CA ALA A 382 17.66 -31.53 16.22
C ALA A 382 17.51 -32.26 14.87
N LYS A 383 17.81 -33.56 14.90
CA LYS A 383 17.65 -34.56 13.84
C LYS A 383 16.17 -34.86 13.55
N LEU A 384 15.86 -35.02 12.27
CA LEU A 384 14.74 -35.81 11.75
C LEU A 384 14.97 -37.30 12.02
N PRO A 385 13.92 -38.10 12.27
CA PRO A 385 13.95 -39.52 12.01
C PRO A 385 13.23 -39.87 10.69
N ASP A 386 13.92 -40.64 9.87
CA ASP A 386 13.42 -41.41 8.74
C ASP A 386 13.46 -42.89 9.16
N GLU A 387 12.33 -43.60 9.09
CA GLU A 387 12.28 -45.07 9.00
C GLU A 387 11.10 -45.51 8.12
N THR A 388 11.44 -45.79 6.86
CA THR A 388 11.20 -47.05 6.13
C THR A 388 9.89 -47.84 6.29
N LYS A 389 9.17 -47.88 5.15
CA LYS A 389 8.69 -49.06 4.39
C LYS A 389 8.14 -50.27 5.16
N GLU A 390 6.87 -50.57 4.91
CA GLU A 390 6.48 -51.94 4.56
C GLU A 390 5.34 -51.98 3.53
N THR A 391 5.52 -52.90 2.58
CA THR A 391 4.73 -53.19 1.39
C THR A 391 3.53 -54.10 1.69
N THR A 392 2.43 -53.96 0.95
CA THR A 392 1.66 -55.12 0.46
C THR A 392 0.81 -54.76 -0.76
N LYS A 393 1.04 -55.50 -1.85
CA LYS A 393 0.11 -55.70 -2.98
C LYS A 393 -1.02 -56.61 -2.51
N ASP A 394 -2.27 -56.39 -2.93
CA ASP A 394 -2.92 -57.23 -3.96
C ASP A 394 -4.40 -56.87 -4.23
N GLN A 395 -4.69 -56.82 -5.53
CA GLN A 395 -5.83 -57.39 -6.27
C GLN A 395 -7.25 -56.76 -6.31
N LEU A 396 -7.58 -56.39 -7.56
CA LEU A 396 -8.83 -56.37 -8.34
C LEU A 396 -10.09 -57.07 -7.78
N ALA A 397 -11.26 -56.45 -8.01
CA ALA A 397 -12.34 -56.91 -8.93
C ALA A 397 -13.62 -56.06 -8.73
N SER A 398 -14.02 -55.25 -9.72
CA SER A 398 -15.19 -55.45 -10.62
C SER A 398 -16.58 -55.43 -9.96
N THR A 399 -17.44 -54.49 -10.38
CA THR A 399 -18.78 -54.76 -10.96
C THR A 399 -19.41 -53.47 -11.52
N ARG A 400 -19.81 -53.53 -12.81
CA ARG A 400 -20.85 -52.67 -13.44
C ARG A 400 -22.26 -53.19 -13.07
N PRO A 401 -23.35 -52.47 -13.39
CA PRO A 401 -24.05 -52.63 -14.69
C PRO A 401 -24.34 -51.28 -15.38
N ASP A 402 -24.23 -51.16 -16.70
CA ASP A 402 -25.30 -51.29 -17.74
C ASP A 402 -26.50 -50.34 -17.50
N GLY A 403 -26.98 -49.50 -18.42
CA GLY A 403 -26.73 -49.29 -19.84
C GLY A 403 -27.50 -48.06 -20.35
N GLU A 404 -27.03 -47.56 -21.49
CA GLU A 404 -27.54 -46.48 -22.36
C GLU A 404 -28.98 -46.73 -22.90
N PRO A 405 -29.70 -45.77 -23.57
CA PRO A 405 -29.15 -44.97 -24.67
C PRO A 405 -29.66 -43.54 -24.91
N GLN A 406 -28.82 -42.85 -25.69
CA GLN A 406 -29.05 -41.64 -26.49
C GLN A 406 -30.38 -41.62 -27.25
N ARG A 407 -30.95 -40.41 -27.42
CA ARG A 407 -31.72 -39.97 -28.61
C ARG A 407 -31.97 -38.45 -28.58
N THR A 408 -31.29 -37.72 -29.46
CA THR A 408 -31.83 -36.57 -30.23
C THR A 408 -31.87 -37.04 -31.69
N PRO A 409 -32.83 -36.62 -32.56
CA PRO A 409 -32.92 -35.23 -33.05
C PRO A 409 -34.35 -34.76 -33.39
N GLY A 410 -34.54 -33.46 -33.67
CA GLY A 410 -35.78 -32.99 -34.29
C GLY A 410 -36.03 -31.48 -34.24
N THR A 411 -35.45 -30.77 -35.19
CA THR A 411 -35.90 -29.46 -35.70
C THR A 411 -37.37 -29.49 -36.12
N VAL A 412 -38.14 -28.45 -35.78
CA VAL A 412 -39.34 -28.06 -36.53
C VAL A 412 -39.34 -26.55 -36.71
N GLU A 413 -39.28 -26.13 -37.97
CA GLU A 413 -39.45 -24.77 -38.45
C GLU A 413 -40.93 -24.35 -38.44
N ALA A 414 -41.12 -23.05 -38.18
CA ALA A 414 -42.03 -22.08 -38.80
C ALA A 414 -43.40 -22.52 -39.38
N LYS A 415 -44.44 -21.85 -38.87
CA LYS A 415 -45.57 -21.18 -39.58
C LYS A 415 -46.39 -20.50 -38.47
N GLY A 416 -46.72 -19.21 -38.47
CA GLY A 416 -47.00 -18.31 -39.58
C GLY A 416 -48.43 -17.79 -39.37
N GLU A 417 -48.58 -16.47 -39.42
CA GLU A 417 -49.84 -15.71 -39.60
C GLU A 417 -50.78 -15.57 -38.39
N ASP A 418 -51.52 -14.48 -38.18
CA ASP A 418 -51.61 -13.10 -38.69
C ASP A 418 -52.79 -12.45 -37.92
N LYS A 419 -52.84 -11.11 -37.86
CA LYS A 419 -53.98 -10.23 -37.49
C LYS A 419 -54.33 -10.15 -36.00
N GLY A 420 -54.55 -8.98 -35.40
CA GLY A 420 -54.71 -7.64 -35.94
C GLY A 420 -55.13 -6.68 -34.80
N ALA A 421 -55.06 -5.39 -35.12
CA ALA A 421 -55.51 -4.18 -34.41
C ALA A 421 -56.73 -4.36 -33.47
N ASP A 422 -56.95 -3.55 -32.43
CA ASP A 422 -57.07 -2.08 -32.51
C ASP A 422 -57.05 -1.43 -31.12
N LYS A 423 -56.68 -0.15 -31.15
CA LYS A 423 -56.76 0.99 -30.23
C LYS A 423 -57.37 0.88 -28.82
N GLY A 424 -56.83 1.74 -27.95
CA GLY A 424 -57.61 2.41 -26.92
C GLY A 424 -56.77 3.22 -25.96
N GLU A 425 -56.50 4.48 -26.30
CA GLU A 425 -55.99 5.52 -25.41
C GLU A 425 -56.87 5.67 -24.16
N ASP A 426 -56.29 5.95 -22.99
CA ASP A 426 -56.69 7.16 -22.27
C ASP A 426 -55.64 7.65 -21.26
N LYS A 427 -55.57 8.97 -21.16
CA LYS A 427 -54.68 9.77 -20.31
C LYS A 427 -55.31 9.95 -18.92
N SER A 428 -54.50 10.05 -17.88
CA SER A 428 -54.77 11.01 -16.81
C SER A 428 -53.51 11.35 -16.01
N GLU A 429 -53.16 12.63 -16.05
CA GLU A 429 -52.27 13.32 -15.11
C GLU A 429 -52.77 13.18 -13.66
N SER A 430 -51.85 13.12 -12.71
CA SER A 430 -52.07 13.75 -11.40
C SER A 430 -50.75 14.22 -10.79
N GLN A 431 -50.70 15.51 -10.54
CA GLN A 431 -49.65 16.27 -9.85
C GLN A 431 -49.48 15.86 -8.38
N GLY A 432 -48.23 15.93 -7.92
CA GLY A 432 -47.86 16.67 -6.71
C GLY A 432 -48.06 16.00 -5.34
N LYS A 433 -46.94 15.82 -4.61
CA LYS A 433 -46.79 16.33 -3.24
C LYS A 433 -45.33 16.24 -2.75
N ARG A 434 -44.72 17.43 -2.59
CA ARG A 434 -43.69 17.75 -1.60
C ARG A 434 -44.26 17.52 -0.21
N PHE A 435 -43.47 16.98 0.72
CA PHE A 435 -43.50 17.39 2.12
C PHE A 435 -42.13 17.20 2.77
N LEU A 436 -41.68 18.32 3.36
CA LEU A 436 -40.73 18.59 4.45
C LEU A 436 -39.65 17.57 4.79
#